data_AF-A0A0Q1BZ33-F1
#
_entry.id   AF-A0A0Q1BZ33-F1
#
_cell.length_a   1.000
_cell.length_b   1.000
_cell.length_c   1.000
_cell.angle_alpha   90.00
_cell.angle_beta   90.00
_cell.angle_gamma   90.00
#
_symmetry.space_group_name_H-M   'P 1'
#
loop_
_entity.id
_entity.type
_entity.pdbx_description
1 polymer ?
#
loop_
_entity_poly.entity_id
_entity_poly.type
_entity_poly.pdbx_seq_one_letter_code
_entity_poly.pdbx_strand_id
1 'polypeptide(L)'
;MGERAGDQLVEVRLCGRPTRSGKPCRMRLYGPEIACRTHLTEHERDVAEAYQRGMGDGHRCGWENGQEIGKQQVERLQRRIRELEGLLGRGPLRHEAGAERIVEIDG
;
A
#
# COMPACT_ATOMS: atom_id res chain seq x y z
N MET A 1 -28.89 7.22 -7.35
CA MET A 1 -28.19 7.75 -6.16
C MET A 1 -27.28 6.65 -5.66
N GLY A 2 -25.97 6.77 -5.93
CA GLY A 2 -24.96 5.82 -5.47
C GLY A 2 -24.24 6.39 -4.25
N GLU A 3 -24.19 5.62 -3.16
CA GLU A 3 -23.44 5.97 -1.96
C GLU A 3 -21.95 5.65 -2.18
N ARG A 4 -21.11 6.67 -2.02
CA ARG A 4 -19.66 6.57 -2.19
C ARG A 4 -19.03 6.04 -0.90
N ALA A 5 -18.62 4.78 -0.92
CA ALA A 5 -17.49 4.29 -0.14
C ALA A 5 -16.36 4.04 -1.15
N GLY A 6 -15.33 4.89 -1.11
CA GLY A 6 -14.09 4.86 -1.91
C GLY A 6 -14.07 4.02 -3.19
N ASP A 7 -14.27 4.66 -4.34
CA ASP A 7 -13.80 4.33 -5.72
C ASP A 7 -13.56 2.87 -6.17
N GLN A 8 -14.19 1.89 -5.54
CA GLN A 8 -14.47 0.59 -6.13
C GLN A 8 -15.96 0.58 -6.44
N LEU A 9 -16.29 0.49 -7.73
CA LEU A 9 -17.63 0.13 -8.17
C LEU A 9 -17.91 -1.27 -7.62
N VAL A 10 -18.48 -1.35 -6.42
CA VAL A 10 -18.94 -2.59 -5.85
C VAL A 10 -20.15 -3.02 -6.67
N GLU A 11 -19.95 -3.97 -7.59
CA GLU A 11 -21.04 -4.53 -8.38
C GLU A 11 -22.03 -5.20 -7.42
N VAL A 12 -23.18 -4.55 -7.19
CA VAL A 12 -24.24 -5.07 -6.33
C VAL A 12 -25.00 -6.13 -7.10
N ARG A 13 -24.70 -7.40 -6.83
CA ARG A 13 -25.42 -8.54 -7.42
C ARG A 13 -26.47 -9.05 -6.44
N LEU A 14 -27.59 -9.56 -6.97
CA LEU A 14 -28.62 -10.23 -6.17
C LEU A 14 -28.37 -11.73 -6.15
N CYS A 15 -28.67 -12.38 -5.03
CA CYS A 15 -28.47 -13.82 -4.88
C CYS A 15 -29.26 -14.66 -5.89
N GLY A 16 -30.51 -14.27 -6.22
CA GLY A 16 -31.32 -14.90 -7.26
C GLY A 16 -31.84 -16.31 -6.95
N ARG A 17 -31.25 -17.03 -5.98
CA ARG A 17 -31.65 -18.41 -5.63
C ARG A 17 -33.12 -18.51 -5.24
N PRO A 18 -33.84 -19.56 -5.67
CA PRO A 18 -35.23 -19.76 -5.29
C PRO A 18 -35.35 -19.98 -3.78
N THR A 19 -36.24 -19.23 -3.15
CA THR A 19 -36.61 -19.43 -1.74
C THR A 19 -37.62 -20.57 -1.60
N ARG A 20 -37.94 -20.98 -0.36
CA ARG A 20 -39.04 -21.92 -0.08
C ARG A 20 -40.39 -21.51 -0.69
N SER A 21 -40.59 -20.21 -0.94
CA SER A 21 -41.79 -19.66 -1.58
C SER A 21 -41.74 -19.64 -3.12
N GLY A 22 -40.67 -20.17 -3.73
CA GLY A 22 -40.43 -20.14 -5.18
C GLY A 22 -39.97 -18.78 -5.73
N LYS A 23 -40.08 -17.69 -4.95
CA LYS A 23 -39.58 -16.37 -5.33
C LYS A 23 -38.05 -16.30 -5.24
N PRO A 24 -37.37 -15.58 -6.15
CA PRO A 24 -35.91 -15.43 -6.12
C PRO A 24 -35.48 -14.59 -4.91
N CYS A 25 -34.36 -14.97 -4.31
CA CYS A 25 -33.75 -14.25 -3.20
C CYS A 25 -33.27 -12.87 -3.65
N ARG A 26 -33.70 -11.83 -2.91
CA ARG A 26 -33.35 -10.43 -3.15
C ARG A 26 -32.22 -9.91 -2.26
N MET A 27 -31.51 -10.80 -1.56
CA MET A 27 -30.34 -10.39 -0.79
C MET A 27 -29.25 -9.88 -1.72
N ARG A 28 -28.72 -8.72 -1.38
CA ARG A 28 -27.59 -8.08 -2.06
C ARG A 28 -26.30 -8.77 -1.62
N LEU A 29 -25.45 -9.04 -2.60
CA LEU A 29 -24.07 -9.46 -2.43
C LEU A 29 -23.22 -8.20 -2.54
N TYR A 30 -22.36 -7.97 -1.56
CA TYR A 30 -21.46 -6.82 -1.55
C TYR A 30 -20.03 -7.29 -1.78
N GLY A 31 -19.38 -6.76 -2.81
CA GLY A 31 -17.96 -7.05 -3.09
C GLY A 31 -17.73 -8.47 -3.62
N PRO A 32 -16.60 -9.12 -3.29
CA PRO A 32 -16.27 -10.47 -3.76
C PRO A 32 -17.06 -11.57 -3.03
N GLU A 33 -18.17 -11.23 -2.37
CA GLU A 33 -19.06 -12.22 -1.76
C GLU A 33 -19.56 -13.21 -2.82
N ILE A 34 -19.13 -14.46 -2.69
CA ILE A 34 -19.39 -15.53 -3.67
C ILE A 34 -20.86 -15.99 -3.61
N ALA A 35 -21.55 -15.79 -2.49
CA ALA A 35 -22.98 -16.07 -2.37
C ALA A 35 -23.64 -15.45 -1.13
N CYS A 36 -24.98 -15.45 -1.11
CA CYS A 36 -25.75 -14.86 -0.03
C CYS A 36 -25.77 -15.81 1.17
N ARG A 37 -25.39 -15.31 2.35
CA ARG A 37 -25.22 -16.10 3.59
C ARG A 37 -26.42 -16.97 3.97
N THR A 38 -27.61 -16.66 3.46
CA THR A 38 -28.86 -17.40 3.68
C THR A 38 -28.97 -18.69 2.88
N HIS A 39 -28.41 -18.75 1.66
CA HIS A 39 -28.59 -19.88 0.75
C HIS A 39 -27.29 -20.61 0.43
N LEU A 40 -26.21 -20.34 1.19
CA LEU A 40 -24.95 -21.04 1.04
C LEU A 40 -25.12 -22.52 1.40
N THR A 41 -24.70 -23.39 0.49
CA THR A 41 -24.36 -24.77 0.85
C THR A 41 -23.17 -24.77 1.81
N GLU A 42 -22.95 -25.85 2.55
CA GLU A 42 -21.78 -25.96 3.45
C GLU A 42 -20.47 -25.74 2.70
N HIS A 43 -20.31 -26.37 1.54
CA HIS A 43 -19.16 -26.17 0.66
C HIS A 43 -18.96 -24.71 0.24
N GLU A 44 -20.04 -23.99 -0.09
CA GLU A 44 -19.93 -22.57 -0.47
C GLU A 44 -19.56 -21.67 0.72
N ARG A 45 -19.95 -22.04 1.95
CA ARG A 45 -19.47 -21.35 3.16
C ARG A 45 -17.98 -21.56 3.33
N ASP A 46 -17.52 -22.81 3.22
CA ASP A 46 -16.10 -23.14 3.37
C ASP A 46 -15.23 -22.40 2.36
N VAL A 47 -15.68 -22.34 1.10
CA VAL A 47 -15.00 -21.59 0.04
C VAL A 47 -15.00 -20.09 0.33
N ALA A 48 -16.13 -19.52 0.76
CA ALA A 48 -16.20 -18.11 1.10
C ALA A 48 -15.29 -17.76 2.29
N GLU A 49 -15.24 -18.59 3.33
CA GLU A 49 -14.36 -18.40 4.47
C GLU A 49 -12.88 -18.53 4.09
N ALA A 50 -12.53 -19.54 3.29
CA ALA A 50 -11.18 -19.72 2.79
C ALA A 50 -10.72 -18.50 1.96
N TYR A 51 -11.59 -17.98 1.09
CA TYR A 51 -11.31 -16.79 0.30
C TYR A 51 -11.11 -15.55 1.19
N GLN A 52 -11.98 -15.33 2.18
CA GLN A 52 -11.85 -14.20 3.10
C GLN A 52 -10.57 -14.28 3.93
N ARG A 53 -10.21 -15.48 4.43
CA ARG A 53 -8.92 -15.71 5.12
C ARG A 53 -7.74 -15.40 4.20
N GLY A 54 -7.73 -15.95 2.99
CA GLY A 54 -6.65 -15.71 2.03
C GLY A 54 -6.47 -14.24 1.66
N MET A 55 -7.58 -13.50 1.48
CA MET A 55 -7.54 -12.06 1.24
C MET A 55 -6.97 -11.28 2.43
N GLY A 56 -7.42 -11.60 3.65
CA GLY A 56 -6.94 -10.96 4.87
C GLY A 56 -5.45 -11.22 5.13
N ASP A 57 -5.02 -12.47 4.94
CA ASP A 57 -3.63 -12.88 5.10
C ASP A 57 -2.74 -12.25 4.03
N GLY A 58 -3.15 -12.28 2.77
CA GLY A 58 -2.42 -11.63 1.67
C GLY A 58 -2.26 -10.13 1.88
N HIS A 59 -3.33 -9.44 2.31
CA HIS A 59 -3.25 -8.00 2.62
C HIS A 59 -2.29 -7.71 3.78
N ARG A 60 -2.38 -8.48 4.87
CA ARG A 60 -1.50 -8.34 6.03
C ARG A 60 -0.04 -8.58 5.66
N CYS A 61 0.27 -9.70 5.00
CA CYS A 61 1.63 -10.02 4.57
C CYS A 61 2.17 -8.98 3.58
N GLY A 62 1.35 -8.50 2.65
CA GLY A 62 1.73 -7.43 1.72
C GLY A 62 2.08 -6.13 2.45
N TRP A 63 1.29 -5.76 3.46
CA TRP A 63 1.54 -4.58 4.27
C TRP A 63 2.81 -4.71 5.11
N GLU A 64 3.00 -5.82 5.82
CA GLU A 64 4.20 -6.12 6.61
C GLU A 64 5.47 -6.11 5.75
N ASN A 65 5.43 -6.79 4.60
CA ASN A 65 6.55 -6.80 3.66
C ASN A 65 6.85 -5.40 3.11
N GLY A 66 5.81 -4.62 2.78
CA GLY A 66 5.97 -3.26 2.30
C GLY A 66 6.64 -2.35 3.34
N GLN A 67 6.26 -2.48 4.61
CA GLN A 67 6.89 -1.75 5.71
C GLN A 67 8.36 -2.14 5.89
N GLU A 68 8.67 -3.43 5.86
CA GLU A 68 10.03 -3.92 6.05
C GLU A 68 10.96 -3.48 4.90
N ILE A 69 10.50 -3.57 3.65
CA ILE A 69 11.25 -3.05 2.50
C ILE A 69 11.47 -1.54 2.63
N GLY A 70 10.45 -0.79 3.04
CA GLY A 70 10.56 0.65 3.27
C GLY A 70 11.60 0.98 4.33
N LYS A 71 11.59 0.26 5.45
CA LYS A 71 12.57 0.40 6.54
C LYS A 71 13.99 0.13 6.06
N GLN A 72 14.21 -0.96 5.33
CA GLN A 72 15.52 -1.31 4.77
C GLN A 72 16.04 -0.25 3.79
N GLN A 73 15.17 0.34 2.98
CA GLN A 73 15.54 1.43 2.08
C GLN A 73 15.95 2.68 2.85
N VAL A 74 15.21 3.06 3.89
CA VAL A 74 15.56 4.19 4.76
C VAL A 74 16.92 3.95 5.43
N GLU A 75 17.15 2.77 6.01
CA GLU A 75 18.43 2.42 6.65
C GLU A 75 19.60 2.45 5.66
N ARG A 76 19.39 1.99 4.42
CA ARG A 76 20.40 2.07 3.35
C ARG A 76 20.72 3.52 2.99
N LEU A 77 19.71 4.36 2.83
CA LEU A 77 19.90 5.78 2.49
C LEU A 77 20.60 6.53 3.63
N GLN A 78 20.21 6.29 4.88
CA GLN A 78 20.88 6.88 6.04
C GLN A 78 22.35 6.49 6.13
N ARG A 79 22.69 5.21 5.86
CA ARG A 79 24.10 4.79 5.78
C ARG A 79 24.86 5.52 4.69
N ARG A 80 24.25 5.68 3.51
CA ARG A 80 24.88 6.37 2.39
C ARG A 80 25.10 7.85 2.67
N ILE A 81 24.15 8.52 3.32
CA ILE A 81 24.30 9.93 3.75
C ILE A 81 25.51 10.06 4.69
N ARG A 82 25.58 9.22 5.74
CA ARG A 82 26.72 9.25 6.68
C ARG A 82 28.07 8.99 6.00
N GLU A 83 28.10 8.09 5.03
CA GLU A 83 29.31 7.82 4.23
C GLU A 83 29.72 9.05 3.42
N LEU A 84 28.78 9.68 2.72
CA LEU A 84 29.04 10.88 1.91
C LEU A 84 29.44 12.08 2.78
N GLU A 85 28.77 12.30 3.90
CA GLU A 85 29.15 13.32 4.89
C GLU A 85 30.56 13.08 5.43
N GLY A 86 30.92 11.82 5.68
CA GLY A 86 32.26 11.43 6.10
C GLY A 86 33.32 11.71 5.02
N LEU A 87 33.00 11.50 3.74
CA LEU A 87 33.90 11.82 2.62
C LEU A 87 34.07 13.34 2.46
N LEU A 88 32.98 14.11 2.58
CA LEU A 88 33.01 15.57 2.52
C LEU A 88 33.77 16.16 3.71
N GLY A 89 33.58 15.64 4.92
CA GLY A 89 34.29 16.09 6.12
C GLY A 89 35.77 15.69 6.17
N ARG A 90 36.20 14.77 5.32
CA ARG A 90 37.61 14.35 5.17
C ARG A 90 38.34 15.04 4.02
N GLY A 91 37.62 15.73 3.13
CA GLY A 91 38.24 16.59 2.12
C GLY A 91 38.71 17.90 2.76
N PRO A 92 39.89 18.44 2.40
CA PRO A 92 40.22 19.80 2.80
C PRO A 92 39.15 20.73 2.23
N LEU A 93 38.55 21.57 3.08
CA LEU A 93 37.82 22.77 2.66
C LEU A 93 38.83 23.73 2.01
N ARG A 94 39.31 23.39 0.81
CA ARG A 94 40.00 24.34 -0.05
C ARG A 94 38.94 25.25 -0.62
N HIS A 95 38.62 26.30 0.13
CA HIS A 95 38.32 27.57 -0.50
C HIS A 95 39.61 28.03 -1.18
N GLU A 96 39.81 27.64 -2.45
CA GLU A 96 40.63 28.46 -3.33
C GLU A 96 39.83 29.74 -3.56
N ALA A 97 39.97 30.68 -2.62
CA ALA A 97 39.80 32.09 -2.93
C ALA A 97 40.81 32.35 -4.05
N GLY A 98 40.30 32.41 -5.28
CA GLY A 98 41.07 32.77 -6.46
C GLY A 98 41.90 33.99 -6.14
N ALA A 99 43.16 33.95 -6.57
CA ALA A 99 44.16 34.96 -6.29
C ALA A 99 43.73 36.37 -6.72
N GLU A 100 43.02 37.10 -5.86
CA GLU A 100 42.97 38.55 -5.93
C GLU A 100 44.11 39.10 -5.09
N ARG A 101 45.21 39.37 -5.80
CA ARG A 101 46.30 40.19 -5.29
C ARG A 101 45.74 41.60 -5.13
N ILE A 102 45.41 42.01 -3.91
CA ILE A 102 45.16 43.41 -3.60
C ILE A 102 46.50 44.13 -3.76
N VAL A 103 46.60 44.96 -4.79
CA VAL A 103 47.73 45.89 -4.97
C VAL A 103 47.25 47.23 -4.46
N GLU A 104 47.86 47.69 -3.37
CA GLU A 104 47.67 49.06 -2.86
C GLU A 104 48.37 50.00 -3.84
N ILE A 105 47.60 50.88 -4.49
CA ILE A 105 48.14 51.99 -5.27
C ILE A 105 48.11 53.20 -4.34
N ASP A 106 49.27 53.57 -3.83
CA ASP A 106 49.45 54.83 -3.11
C ASP A 106 49.08 56.00 -4.04
N GLY A 107 48.15 56.83 -3.58
CA GLY A 107 47.79 58.12 -4.16
C GLY A 107 48.03 59.24 -3.17
#